data_AF-A0A2K2CEW9-F1
#
_entry.id   AF-A0A2K2CEW9-F1
#
_cell.length_a   1.000
_cell.length_b   1.000
_cell.length_c   1.000
_cell.angle_alpha   90.00
_cell.angle_beta   90.00
_cell.angle_gamma   90.00
#
_symmetry.space_group_name_H-M   'P 1'
#
loop_
_entity.id
_entity.type
_entity.pdbx_description
1 polymer ?
#
loop_
_entity_poly.entity_id
_entity_poly.type
_entity_poly.pdbx_seq_one_letter_code
_entity_poly.pdbx_strand_id
1 'polypeptide(L)'
;MDCLFYFCFSPCTTEMPSDSSACVLSRKLRGRVPKPPRHPIKLLSCRIARIHEALPESQVGIASSTCDDKQTAHEPSPWGDFFIGYEPMQQGSTEWMNVQVDKLKEDVRMFLKTCNNTRARMFLLDTLQRLGIDHHFQDWIDAALIEILESTEFSSSSSLQEVSLRFRLLREHGYWLSPDVFNKFMADDGSFSKYLTNDPRGLLSLYNAAHLLVQGEPILEEAISFARHHLESMSGSLKSPLAGEVKRALHIPLPRTCRRAETLHYISNYEKEEGHDPILLELAKLDFNLLQYVHLKELRAITEYVNFSLSLSKIIP
;
A
#
# COMPACT_ATOMS: atom_id res chain seq x y z
N MET A 1 8.94 8.35 -18.25
CA MET A 1 8.61 7.24 -17.33
C MET A 1 9.79 7.02 -16.39
N ASP A 2 10.39 8.11 -15.87
CA ASP A 2 11.85 8.14 -15.61
C ASP A 2 12.23 8.42 -14.14
N CYS A 3 11.28 8.34 -13.21
CA CYS A 3 11.56 8.61 -11.79
C CYS A 3 11.64 7.37 -10.89
N LEU A 4 11.38 6.16 -11.40
CA LEU A 4 11.29 4.95 -10.56
C LEU A 4 12.63 4.24 -10.31
N PHE A 5 13.71 4.60 -11.01
CA PHE A 5 14.98 3.88 -10.93
C PHE A 5 16.08 4.56 -10.09
N TYR A 6 15.93 5.82 -9.68
CA TYR A 6 17.04 6.60 -9.12
C TYR A 6 17.14 6.64 -7.58
N PHE A 7 16.25 5.99 -6.84
CA PHE A 7 16.36 5.95 -5.37
C PHE A 7 17.08 4.68 -4.89
N CYS A 8 18.36 4.53 -5.21
CA CYS A 8 19.25 3.70 -4.41
C CYS A 8 19.71 4.51 -3.19
N PHE A 9 19.20 4.19 -2.01
CA PHE A 9 19.68 4.78 -0.76
C PHE A 9 21.08 4.22 -0.44
N SER A 10 22.12 5.06 -0.57
CA SER A 10 23.49 4.70 -0.16
C SER A 10 23.60 4.58 1.37
N PRO A 11 24.21 3.51 1.93
CA PRO A 11 24.45 3.40 3.37
C PRO A 11 25.65 4.26 3.80
N CYS A 12 25.42 5.19 4.74
CA CYS A 12 26.49 5.88 5.46
C CYS A 12 26.95 5.02 6.64
N THR A 13 28.21 4.56 6.60
CA THR A 13 28.87 3.82 7.67
C THR A 13 29.43 4.75 8.73
N THR A 14 28.97 4.64 9.98
CA THR A 14 29.75 5.05 11.15
C THR A 14 29.40 4.15 12.34
N GLU A 15 30.38 3.33 12.73
CA GLU A 15 30.38 2.47 13.92
C GLU A 15 30.51 3.30 15.21
N MET A 16 29.97 2.80 16.33
CA MET A 16 30.56 2.86 17.70
C MET A 16 29.75 1.98 18.69
N PRO A 17 30.33 1.54 19.83
CA PRO A 17 30.06 0.23 20.43
C PRO A 17 29.27 0.22 21.76
N SER A 18 28.72 -0.97 22.03
CA SER A 18 28.46 -1.69 23.30
C SER A 18 28.16 -0.93 24.60
N ASP A 19 27.02 -1.25 25.24
CA ASP A 19 27.07 -2.04 26.48
C ASP A 19 25.71 -2.63 26.89
N SER A 20 25.76 -3.86 27.41
CA SER A 20 24.64 -4.65 27.93
C SER A 20 24.55 -4.55 29.45
N SER A 21 23.35 -4.52 30.01
CA SER A 21 23.08 -5.20 31.29
C SER A 21 21.61 -5.55 31.47
N ALA A 22 21.43 -6.77 31.98
CA ALA A 22 20.22 -7.55 32.06
C ALA A 22 19.27 -7.15 33.20
N CYS A 23 18.00 -7.55 33.09
CA CYS A 23 17.28 -8.07 34.27
C CYS A 23 16.20 -9.09 33.89
N VAL A 24 16.07 -10.08 34.77
CA VAL A 24 15.33 -11.35 34.65
C VAL A 24 14.04 -11.26 35.47
N LEU A 25 13.12 -12.21 35.21
CA LEU A 25 11.95 -12.65 36.01
C LEU A 25 10.63 -11.96 35.64
N SER A 26 9.48 -12.63 35.52
CA SER A 26 9.13 -14.04 35.73
C SER A 26 7.75 -14.36 35.14
N ARG A 27 7.52 -15.65 34.88
CA ARG A 27 6.31 -16.27 34.34
C ARG A 27 5.08 -16.08 35.24
N LYS A 28 3.89 -15.94 34.63
CA LYS A 28 2.72 -16.74 35.04
C LYS A 28 1.66 -16.92 33.94
N LEU A 29 1.19 -18.15 33.89
CA LEU A 29 0.12 -18.78 33.08
C LEU A 29 -1.24 -18.12 33.42
N ARG A 30 -2.37 -18.24 32.69
CA ARG A 30 -2.87 -19.12 31.62
C ARG A 30 -4.23 -18.50 31.21
N GLY A 31 -4.68 -18.73 29.98
CA GLY A 31 -6.09 -18.55 29.64
C GLY A 31 -6.36 -18.74 28.16
N ARG A 32 -6.82 -19.93 27.75
CA ARG A 32 -7.30 -20.16 26.37
C ARG A 32 -8.69 -19.54 26.24
N VAL A 33 -8.82 -18.55 25.36
CA VAL A 33 -10.11 -18.00 24.91
C VAL A 33 -10.38 -18.53 23.50
N PRO A 34 -11.58 -19.04 23.20
CA PRO A 34 -11.89 -19.70 21.93
C PRO A 34 -11.92 -18.72 20.75
N LYS A 35 -11.39 -19.16 19.59
CA LYS A 35 -11.38 -18.42 18.32
C LYS A 35 -12.80 -18.35 17.73
N PRO A 36 -13.29 -17.19 17.27
CA PRO A 36 -14.51 -17.10 16.48
C PRO A 36 -14.29 -17.64 15.05
N PRO A 37 -15.35 -18.12 14.38
CA PRO A 37 -15.25 -18.77 13.07
C PRO A 37 -14.80 -17.80 11.99
N ARG A 38 -13.64 -18.09 11.38
CA ARG A 38 -13.20 -17.45 10.14
C ARG A 38 -14.06 -18.01 9.01
N HIS A 39 -15.02 -17.24 8.52
CA HIS A 39 -15.64 -17.54 7.23
C HIS A 39 -14.56 -17.34 6.15
N PRO A 40 -14.32 -18.34 5.28
CA PRO A 40 -13.33 -18.20 4.23
C PRO A 40 -13.81 -17.14 3.24
N ILE A 41 -13.14 -15.99 3.23
CA ILE A 41 -13.17 -15.07 2.10
C ILE A 41 -12.52 -15.85 0.96
N LYS A 42 -13.35 -16.36 0.05
CA LYS A 42 -12.89 -16.88 -1.23
C LYS A 42 -12.19 -15.71 -1.91
N LEU A 43 -10.87 -15.78 -2.01
CA LEU A 43 -10.10 -15.03 -2.99
C LEU A 43 -10.81 -15.26 -4.32
N LEU A 44 -11.49 -14.24 -4.83
CA LEU A 44 -11.95 -14.26 -6.22
C LEU A 44 -10.69 -14.30 -7.07
N SER A 45 -10.30 -15.50 -7.46
CA SER A 45 -9.46 -15.69 -8.64
C SER A 45 -10.19 -14.99 -9.77
N CYS A 46 -9.62 -13.89 -10.29
CA CYS A 46 -10.04 -13.34 -11.57
C CYS A 46 -9.86 -14.44 -12.62
N ARG A 47 -10.93 -15.20 -12.88
CA ARG A 47 -11.05 -16.02 -14.07
C ARG A 47 -11.16 -15.03 -15.22
N ILE A 48 -10.17 -15.02 -16.10
CA ILE A 48 -10.28 -14.42 -17.42
C ILE A 48 -11.47 -15.11 -18.09
N ALA A 49 -12.61 -14.43 -18.12
CA ALA A 49 -13.77 -14.89 -18.87
C ALA A 49 -13.44 -14.76 -20.36
N ARG A 50 -13.34 -15.89 -21.06
CA ARG A 50 -13.44 -15.93 -22.53
C ARG A 50 -14.82 -15.39 -22.90
N ILE A 51 -14.86 -14.20 -23.48
CA ILE A 51 -16.05 -13.71 -24.16
C ILE A 51 -16.09 -14.45 -25.51
N HIS A 52 -16.89 -15.50 -25.58
CA HIS A 52 -17.50 -15.95 -26.82
C HIS A 52 -18.91 -15.36 -26.83
N GLU A 53 -19.14 -14.34 -27.65
CA GLU A 53 -20.50 -13.97 -28.06
C GLU A 53 -20.58 -14.01 -29.58
N ALA A 54 -21.53 -14.83 -30.03
CA ALA A 54 -21.96 -14.96 -31.39
C ALA A 54 -22.83 -13.76 -31.80
N LEU A 55 -22.72 -13.32 -33.05
CA LEU A 55 -23.76 -12.53 -33.72
C LEU A 55 -24.15 -13.20 -35.06
N PRO A 56 -25.41 -13.03 -35.53
CA PRO A 56 -26.00 -13.86 -36.57
C PRO A 56 -25.90 -13.28 -38.01
N GLU A 57 -25.89 -14.23 -38.95
CA GLU A 57 -26.37 -14.27 -40.35
C GLU A 57 -26.22 -13.07 -41.32
N SER A 58 -25.54 -13.29 -42.45
CA SER A 58 -26.14 -13.41 -43.80
C SER A 58 -25.07 -13.38 -44.92
N GLN A 59 -25.47 -13.83 -46.12
CA GLN A 59 -24.64 -14.42 -47.17
C GLN A 59 -24.02 -13.44 -48.20
N VAL A 60 -23.02 -14.00 -48.92
CA VAL A 60 -22.60 -13.79 -50.33
C VAL A 60 -21.38 -12.91 -50.58
N GLY A 61 -20.38 -13.52 -51.24
CA GLY A 61 -19.40 -12.79 -52.06
C GLY A 61 -18.02 -13.44 -52.10
N ILE A 62 -17.82 -14.45 -52.96
CA ILE A 62 -16.48 -14.95 -53.29
C ILE A 62 -15.76 -13.84 -54.07
N ALA A 63 -14.76 -13.22 -53.45
CA ALA A 63 -13.75 -12.42 -54.14
C ALA A 63 -12.38 -12.79 -53.58
N SER A 64 -11.53 -13.31 -54.46
CA SER A 64 -10.11 -13.50 -54.24
C SER A 64 -9.48 -12.17 -53.81
N SER A 65 -8.99 -12.11 -52.57
CA SER A 65 -8.02 -11.10 -52.16
C SER A 65 -6.83 -11.82 -51.55
N THR A 66 -5.65 -11.48 -52.05
CA THR A 66 -4.34 -11.79 -51.50
C THR A 66 -4.34 -11.73 -49.98
N CYS A 67 -3.79 -12.76 -49.34
CA CYS A 67 -3.49 -12.74 -47.91
C CYS A 67 -2.38 -11.73 -47.66
N ASP A 68 -2.73 -10.45 -47.53
CA ASP A 68 -1.86 -9.49 -46.87
C ASP A 68 -1.83 -9.89 -45.39
N ASP A 69 -0.70 -10.49 -45.03
CA ASP A 69 -0.29 -10.79 -43.67
C ASP A 69 -0.31 -9.48 -42.89
N LYS A 70 -1.45 -9.16 -42.26
CA LYS A 70 -1.54 -8.03 -41.32
C LYS A 70 -0.72 -8.40 -40.10
N GLN A 71 0.59 -8.22 -40.17
CA GLN A 71 1.47 -8.16 -39.01
C GLN A 71 0.80 -7.24 -38.00
N THR A 72 0.36 -7.81 -36.89
CA THR A 72 -0.10 -7.06 -35.74
C THR A 72 1.07 -6.23 -35.25
N ALA A 73 1.06 -4.93 -35.57
CA ALA A 73 2.10 -3.98 -35.23
C ALA A 73 2.06 -3.70 -33.71
N HIS A 74 2.54 -4.65 -32.93
CA HIS A 74 2.81 -4.43 -31.51
C HIS A 74 4.16 -3.72 -31.37
N GLU A 75 4.19 -2.64 -30.61
CA GLU A 75 5.44 -1.96 -30.28
C GLU A 75 6.37 -2.90 -29.48
N PRO A 76 7.68 -2.89 -29.76
CA PRO A 76 8.64 -3.71 -29.03
C PRO A 76 8.73 -3.27 -27.56
N SER A 77 9.11 -4.20 -26.69
CA SER A 77 9.38 -3.90 -25.29
C SER A 77 10.43 -2.80 -25.18
N PRO A 78 10.18 -1.71 -24.43
CA PRO A 78 11.17 -0.64 -24.23
C PRO A 78 12.39 -1.12 -23.44
N TRP A 79 12.32 -2.30 -22.80
CA TRP A 79 13.39 -2.86 -21.98
C TRP A 79 14.27 -3.87 -22.72
N GLY A 80 13.80 -4.45 -23.83
CA GLY A 80 14.52 -5.51 -24.55
C GLY A 80 15.11 -6.55 -23.59
N ASP A 81 16.41 -6.78 -23.71
CA ASP A 81 17.18 -7.75 -22.92
C ASP A 81 17.90 -7.14 -21.70
N PHE A 82 17.57 -5.90 -21.34
CA PHE A 82 18.26 -5.12 -20.31
C PHE A 82 18.48 -5.91 -19.01
N PHE A 83 17.44 -6.63 -18.54
CA PHE A 83 17.48 -7.36 -17.27
C PHE A 83 18.37 -8.61 -17.29
N ILE A 84 18.77 -9.13 -18.45
CA ILE A 84 19.66 -10.30 -18.55
C ILE A 84 21.08 -9.93 -18.12
N GLY A 85 21.57 -8.80 -18.61
CA GLY A 85 22.90 -8.28 -18.28
C GLY A 85 22.95 -7.42 -17.01
N TYR A 86 21.79 -7.12 -16.43
CA TYR A 86 21.73 -6.29 -15.23
C TYR A 86 22.15 -7.10 -13.99
N GLU A 87 23.17 -6.62 -13.29
CA GLU A 87 23.59 -7.16 -11.99
C GLU A 87 23.08 -6.24 -10.86
N PRO A 88 22.00 -6.64 -10.17
CA PRO A 88 21.49 -5.89 -9.04
C PRO A 88 22.46 -6.09 -7.88
N MET A 89 23.19 -5.06 -7.46
CA MET A 89 23.91 -4.94 -6.17
C MET A 89 24.95 -6.04 -5.79
N GLN A 90 26.02 -5.65 -5.10
CA GLN A 90 27.05 -6.61 -4.65
C GLN A 90 26.55 -7.52 -3.51
N GLN A 91 26.94 -8.79 -3.52
CA GLN A 91 26.51 -9.80 -2.54
C GLN A 91 26.82 -9.37 -1.09
N GLY A 92 28.04 -8.87 -0.83
CA GLY A 92 28.43 -8.41 0.52
C GLY A 92 27.60 -7.23 1.04
N SER A 93 27.06 -6.39 0.15
CA SER A 93 26.13 -5.33 0.54
C SER A 93 24.78 -5.91 0.97
N THR A 94 24.31 -6.95 0.28
CA THR A 94 23.05 -7.63 0.60
C THR A 94 23.12 -8.35 1.95
N GLU A 95 24.24 -9.03 2.24
CA GLU A 95 24.45 -9.73 3.53
C GLU A 95 24.43 -8.76 4.71
N TRP A 96 25.15 -7.63 4.62
CA TRP A 96 25.12 -6.59 5.64
C TRP A 96 23.71 -6.02 5.85
N MET A 97 22.98 -5.74 4.76
CA MET A 97 21.61 -5.22 4.85
C MET A 97 20.68 -6.20 5.58
N ASN A 98 20.77 -7.50 5.31
CA ASN A 98 19.97 -8.50 6.00
C ASN A 98 20.22 -8.49 7.51
N VAL A 99 21.50 -8.44 7.93
CA VAL A 99 21.87 -8.37 9.36
C VAL A 99 21.31 -7.11 10.02
N GLN A 100 21.40 -5.95 9.36
CA GLN A 100 20.84 -4.70 9.90
C GLN A 100 19.32 -4.75 9.97
N VAL A 101 18.66 -5.26 8.93
CA VAL A 101 17.21 -5.40 8.89
C VAL A 101 16.72 -6.31 10.03
N ASP A 102 17.40 -7.40 10.33
CA ASP A 102 17.02 -8.29 11.43
C ASP A 102 17.17 -7.63 12.81
N LYS A 103 18.22 -6.82 13.00
CA LYS A 103 18.40 -6.01 14.21
C LYS A 103 17.28 -4.97 14.35
N LEU A 104 17.04 -4.18 13.31
CA LEU A 104 16.01 -3.13 13.31
C LEU A 104 14.61 -3.71 13.52
N LYS A 105 14.31 -4.89 12.95
CA LYS A 105 13.05 -5.59 13.21
C LYS A 105 12.86 -5.88 14.71
N GLU A 106 13.90 -6.27 15.42
CA GLU A 106 13.79 -6.55 16.85
C GLU A 106 13.59 -5.26 17.67
N ASP A 107 14.32 -4.19 17.32
CA ASP A 107 14.13 -2.88 17.95
C ASP A 107 12.68 -2.39 17.75
N VAL A 108 12.14 -2.52 16.53
CA VAL A 108 10.74 -2.20 16.24
C VAL A 108 9.78 -3.10 17.01
N ARG A 109 10.02 -4.42 17.12
CA ARG A 109 9.18 -5.30 17.94
C ARG A 109 9.15 -4.89 19.41
N MET A 110 10.27 -4.43 19.94
CA MET A 110 10.34 -3.94 21.32
C MET A 110 9.55 -2.64 21.48
N PHE A 111 9.67 -1.70 20.54
CA PHE A 111 8.87 -0.48 20.50
C PHE A 111 7.36 -0.77 20.38
N LEU A 112 6.97 -1.72 19.52
CA LEU A 112 5.58 -2.11 19.32
C LEU A 112 4.93 -2.70 20.58
N LYS A 113 5.70 -3.39 21.42
CA LYS A 113 5.24 -3.95 22.71
C LYS A 113 4.98 -2.88 23.77
N THR A 114 5.67 -1.73 23.71
CA THR A 114 5.50 -0.65 24.70
C THR A 114 4.41 0.34 24.30
N CYS A 115 4.00 0.35 23.03
CA CYS A 115 2.92 1.19 22.51
C CYS A 115 1.54 0.69 22.98
N ASN A 116 1.07 1.22 24.13
CA ASN A 116 -0.19 0.81 24.78
C ASN A 116 -1.39 1.73 24.48
N ASN A 117 -1.17 2.89 23.85
CA ASN A 117 -2.25 3.82 23.55
C ASN A 117 -2.92 3.46 22.22
N THR A 118 -4.22 3.17 22.21
CA THR A 118 -4.97 2.71 21.02
C THR A 118 -4.88 3.69 19.85
N ARG A 119 -4.99 5.01 20.11
CA ARG A 119 -4.83 6.03 19.08
C ARG A 119 -3.42 5.99 18.47
N ALA A 120 -2.38 5.95 19.29
CA ALA A 120 -1.00 5.87 18.82
C ALA A 120 -0.74 4.58 18.01
N ARG A 121 -1.30 3.44 18.45
CA ARG A 121 -1.23 2.17 17.72
C ARG A 121 -1.88 2.26 16.35
N MET A 122 -3.01 2.94 16.22
CA MET A 122 -3.69 3.16 14.94
C MET A 122 -2.83 3.93 13.94
N PHE A 123 -2.23 5.05 14.37
CA PHE A 123 -1.32 5.82 13.52
C PHE A 123 -0.05 5.02 13.18
N LEU A 124 0.51 4.30 14.15
CA LEU A 124 1.69 3.48 13.92
C LEU A 124 1.41 2.35 12.92
N LEU A 125 0.25 1.69 13.01
CA LEU A 125 -0.18 0.69 12.04
C LEU A 125 -0.26 1.27 10.64
N ASP A 126 -0.83 2.47 10.48
CA ASP A 126 -0.87 3.17 9.19
C ASP A 126 0.54 3.44 8.65
N THR A 127 1.44 3.95 9.51
CA THR A 127 2.83 4.20 9.15
C THR A 127 3.54 2.94 8.68
N LEU A 128 3.40 1.82 9.39
CA LEU A 128 4.00 0.53 9.01
C LEU A 128 3.52 0.04 7.64
N GLN A 129 2.21 0.15 7.37
CA GLN A 129 1.62 -0.25 6.08
C GLN A 129 2.10 0.63 4.94
N ARG A 130 2.11 1.96 5.15
CA ARG A 130 2.54 2.90 4.12
C ARG A 130 4.04 2.79 3.84
N LEU A 131 4.86 2.50 4.86
CA LEU A 131 6.28 2.18 4.71
C LEU A 131 6.55 0.79 4.11
N GLY A 132 5.53 -0.06 3.94
CA GLY A 132 5.65 -1.39 3.32
C GLY A 132 6.34 -2.45 4.18
N ILE A 133 6.50 -2.19 5.48
CA ILE A 133 7.18 -3.07 6.44
C ILE A 133 6.22 -3.82 7.36
N ASP A 134 4.91 -3.65 7.15
CA ASP A 134 3.83 -4.29 7.90
C ASP A 134 3.88 -5.82 7.87
N HIS A 135 4.36 -6.41 6.77
CA HIS A 135 4.47 -7.86 6.62
C HIS A 135 5.41 -8.54 7.65
N HIS A 136 6.30 -7.78 8.31
CA HIS A 136 7.16 -8.30 9.39
C HIS A 136 6.50 -8.35 10.77
N PHE A 137 5.34 -7.71 10.92
CA PHE A 137 4.70 -7.45 12.23
C PHE A 137 3.22 -7.87 12.27
N GLN A 138 2.83 -8.87 11.47
CA GLN A 138 1.43 -9.30 11.31
C GLN A 138 0.75 -9.65 12.64
N ASP A 139 1.42 -10.36 13.54
CA ASP A 139 0.86 -10.71 14.86
C ASP A 139 0.49 -9.46 15.69
N TRP A 140 1.30 -8.41 15.60
CA TRP A 140 1.01 -7.15 16.29
C TRP A 140 -0.11 -6.37 15.60
N ILE A 141 -0.14 -6.38 14.27
CA ILE A 141 -1.18 -5.72 13.47
C ILE A 141 -2.55 -6.34 13.75
N ASP A 142 -2.63 -7.68 13.76
CA ASP A 142 -3.86 -8.41 14.09
C ASP A 142 -4.38 -8.02 15.48
N ALA A 143 -3.48 -7.94 16.48
CA ALA A 143 -3.85 -7.51 17.83
C ALA A 143 -4.30 -6.04 17.87
N ALA A 144 -3.58 -5.14 17.20
CA ALA A 144 -3.91 -3.73 17.13
C ALA A 144 -5.28 -3.49 16.45
N LEU A 145 -5.62 -4.22 15.39
CA LEU A 145 -6.90 -4.08 14.70
C LEU A 145 -8.08 -4.47 15.60
N ILE A 146 -7.95 -5.52 16.40
CA ILE A 146 -8.98 -5.92 17.37
C ILE A 146 -9.21 -4.82 18.40
N GLU A 147 -8.13 -4.27 18.96
CA GLU A 147 -8.22 -3.16 19.92
C GLU A 147 -8.85 -1.90 19.30
N ILE A 148 -8.48 -1.55 18.06
CA ILE A 148 -9.05 -0.41 17.32
C ILE A 148 -10.54 -0.64 17.03
N LEU A 149 -10.93 -1.86 16.71
CA LEU A 149 -12.33 -2.24 16.47
C LEU A 149 -13.16 -2.09 17.75
N GLU A 150 -12.67 -2.59 18.87
CA GLU A 150 -13.39 -2.61 20.15
C GLU A 150 -13.35 -1.26 20.89
N SER A 151 -12.42 -0.37 20.54
CA SER A 151 -12.28 0.93 21.20
C SER A 151 -13.46 1.87 20.96
N THR A 152 -14.00 2.39 22.07
CA THR A 152 -15.06 3.40 22.08
C THR A 152 -14.53 4.83 21.87
N GLU A 153 -13.21 5.04 22.02
CA GLU A 153 -12.55 6.36 21.95
C GLU A 153 -12.76 7.05 20.59
N PHE A 154 -12.87 6.28 19.52
CA PHE A 154 -13.04 6.81 18.16
C PHE A 154 -14.48 7.22 17.85
N SER A 155 -15.45 6.61 18.55
CA SER A 155 -16.86 6.97 18.40
C SER A 155 -17.11 8.40 18.88
N SER A 156 -16.46 8.79 19.99
CA SER A 156 -16.51 10.14 20.56
C SER A 156 -15.48 11.12 19.98
N SER A 157 -14.52 10.67 19.17
CA SER A 157 -13.51 11.56 18.57
C SER A 157 -14.14 12.59 17.64
N SER A 158 -13.80 13.86 17.82
CA SER A 158 -14.19 14.96 16.92
C SER A 158 -13.25 15.12 15.72
N SER A 159 -12.16 14.33 15.65
CA SER A 159 -11.18 14.41 14.57
C SER A 159 -11.65 13.62 13.34
N LEU A 160 -11.86 14.33 12.22
CA LEU A 160 -12.17 13.70 10.94
C LEU A 160 -11.06 12.73 10.51
N GLN A 161 -9.80 13.11 10.74
CA GLN A 161 -8.64 12.29 10.42
C GLN A 161 -8.67 10.95 11.16
N GLU A 162 -8.92 10.97 12.48
CA GLU A 162 -8.94 9.76 13.30
C GLU A 162 -10.06 8.80 12.90
N VAL A 163 -11.27 9.32 12.72
CA VAL A 163 -12.44 8.50 12.36
C VAL A 163 -12.29 7.91 10.97
N SER A 164 -11.82 8.71 10.01
CA SER A 164 -11.58 8.26 8.65
C SER A 164 -10.45 7.23 8.59
N LEU A 165 -9.36 7.44 9.34
CA LEU A 165 -8.26 6.49 9.41
C LEU A 165 -8.72 5.15 9.98
N ARG A 166 -9.45 5.17 11.11
CA ARG A 166 -10.05 3.96 11.69
C ARG A 166 -10.93 3.22 10.70
N PHE A 167 -11.82 3.95 10.02
CA PHE A 167 -12.72 3.37 9.03
C PHE A 167 -11.93 2.67 7.92
N ARG A 168 -10.93 3.36 7.37
CA ARG A 168 -10.08 2.85 6.30
C ARG A 168 -9.34 1.58 6.71
N LEU A 169 -8.63 1.61 7.83
CA LEU A 169 -7.83 0.48 8.31
C LEU A 169 -8.69 -0.75 8.59
N LEU A 170 -9.85 -0.58 9.22
CA LEU A 170 -10.75 -1.70 9.51
C LEU A 170 -11.31 -2.31 8.20
N ARG A 171 -11.77 -1.49 7.27
CA ARG A 171 -12.31 -1.95 5.98
C ARG A 171 -11.24 -2.61 5.09
N GLU A 172 -10.02 -2.05 5.05
CA GLU A 172 -8.88 -2.65 4.32
C GLU A 172 -8.52 -4.05 4.84
N HIS A 173 -8.75 -4.30 6.13
CA HIS A 173 -8.53 -5.59 6.78
C HIS A 173 -9.77 -6.49 6.82
N GLY A 174 -10.85 -6.11 6.13
CA GLY A 174 -12.06 -6.92 5.99
C GLY A 174 -13.04 -6.84 7.16
N TYR A 175 -12.83 -5.95 8.12
CA TYR A 175 -13.82 -5.67 9.15
C TYR A 175 -14.91 -4.76 8.60
N TRP A 176 -16.16 -5.16 8.80
CA TRP A 176 -17.31 -4.32 8.46
C TRP A 176 -17.46 -3.19 9.48
N LEU A 177 -17.53 -1.95 9.00
CA LEU A 177 -17.84 -0.78 9.80
C LEU A 177 -18.81 0.10 9.03
N SER A 178 -19.98 0.43 9.61
CA SER A 178 -21.00 1.24 8.92
C SER A 178 -20.47 2.64 8.56
N PRO A 179 -20.78 3.19 7.36
CA PRO A 179 -20.51 4.59 7.02
C PRO A 179 -21.18 5.60 7.98
N ASP A 180 -22.16 5.17 8.77
CA ASP A 180 -22.86 6.02 9.74
C ASP A 180 -21.94 6.69 10.77
N VAL A 181 -20.72 6.15 10.96
CA VAL A 181 -19.69 6.81 11.78
C VAL A 181 -19.36 8.23 11.31
N PHE A 182 -19.67 8.55 10.06
CA PHE A 182 -19.47 9.88 9.47
C PHE A 182 -20.64 10.84 9.67
N ASN A 183 -21.82 10.37 10.12
CA ASN A 183 -23.02 11.21 10.29
C ASN A 183 -22.77 12.40 11.23
N LYS A 184 -21.88 12.26 12.23
CA LYS A 184 -21.50 13.34 13.14
C LYS A 184 -20.76 14.51 12.46
N PHE A 185 -20.25 14.30 11.26
CA PHE A 185 -19.57 15.32 10.44
C PHE A 185 -20.49 15.97 9.41
N MET A 186 -21.74 15.51 9.34
CA MET A 186 -22.73 16.01 8.38
C MET A 186 -23.52 17.19 8.98
N ALA A 187 -23.98 18.08 8.11
CA ALA A 187 -24.89 19.17 8.42
C ALA A 187 -26.35 18.71 8.28
N ASP A 188 -27.29 19.56 8.72
CA ASP A 188 -28.72 19.26 8.70
C ASP A 188 -29.30 19.04 7.28
N ASP A 189 -28.63 19.56 6.25
CA ASP A 189 -28.99 19.38 4.85
C ASP A 189 -28.51 18.05 4.25
N GLY A 190 -27.82 17.22 5.05
CA GLY A 190 -27.27 15.94 4.60
C GLY A 190 -25.95 16.05 3.84
N SER A 191 -25.32 17.23 3.78
CA SER A 191 -23.97 17.40 3.24
C SER A 191 -22.90 17.31 4.34
N PHE A 192 -21.64 17.11 3.98
CA PHE A 192 -20.55 17.27 4.96
C PHE A 192 -20.39 18.73 5.37
N SER A 193 -20.16 18.96 6.66
CA SER A 193 -20.16 20.30 7.19
C SER A 193 -18.97 21.14 6.72
N LYS A 194 -19.23 22.41 6.42
CA LYS A 194 -18.22 23.37 5.92
C LYS A 194 -17.11 23.67 6.92
N TYR A 195 -17.24 23.36 8.21
CA TYR A 195 -16.13 23.54 9.15
C TYR A 195 -14.94 22.61 8.86
N LEU A 196 -15.17 21.50 8.13
CA LEU A 196 -14.14 20.53 7.76
C LEU A 196 -13.20 21.04 6.66
N THR A 197 -13.56 22.11 5.95
CA THR A 197 -12.82 22.57 4.76
C THR A 197 -11.42 23.13 5.09
N ASN A 198 -11.14 23.37 6.37
CA ASN A 198 -9.85 23.86 6.84
C ASN A 198 -8.91 22.75 7.33
N ASP A 199 -9.32 21.48 7.28
CA ASP A 199 -8.52 20.31 7.69
C ASP A 199 -8.09 19.47 6.48
N PRO A 200 -6.98 19.81 5.79
CA PRO A 200 -6.52 19.07 4.62
C PRO A 200 -6.16 17.61 4.92
N ARG A 201 -5.67 17.31 6.13
CA ARG A 201 -5.31 15.94 6.53
C ARG A 201 -6.56 15.11 6.81
N GLY A 202 -7.55 15.68 7.50
CA GLY A 202 -8.86 15.06 7.69
C GLY A 202 -9.55 14.77 6.36
N LEU A 203 -9.57 15.75 5.44
CA LEU A 203 -10.16 15.57 4.10
C LEU A 203 -9.45 14.50 3.28
N LEU A 204 -8.10 14.46 3.29
CA LEU A 204 -7.35 13.42 2.61
C LEU A 204 -7.62 12.02 3.20
N SER A 205 -7.72 11.92 4.52
CA SER A 205 -8.09 10.68 5.20
C SER A 205 -9.52 10.25 4.85
N LEU A 206 -10.48 11.19 4.85
CA LEU A 206 -11.87 10.94 4.45
C LEU A 206 -11.96 10.47 3.00
N TYR A 207 -11.29 11.18 2.09
CA TYR A 207 -11.24 10.83 0.67
C TYR A 207 -10.72 9.40 0.47
N ASN A 208 -9.61 9.03 1.12
CA ASN A 208 -9.05 7.69 1.01
C ASN A 208 -9.96 6.63 1.64
N ALA A 209 -10.56 6.92 2.80
CA ALA A 209 -11.49 6.02 3.48
C ALA A 209 -12.75 5.75 2.66
N ALA A 210 -13.33 6.81 2.07
CA ALA A 210 -14.56 6.71 1.30
C ALA A 210 -14.39 5.92 -0.01
N HIS A 211 -13.18 5.82 -0.56
CA HIS A 211 -12.90 4.96 -1.72
C HIS A 211 -12.97 3.45 -1.46
N LEU A 212 -13.21 3.03 -0.21
CA LEU A 212 -13.55 1.66 0.18
C LEU A 212 -15.06 1.39 0.16
N LEU A 213 -15.85 2.29 -0.43
CA LEU A 213 -17.28 2.13 -0.55
C LEU A 213 -17.68 0.82 -1.22
N VAL A 214 -18.81 0.28 -0.78
CA VAL A 214 -19.56 -0.76 -1.49
C VAL A 214 -20.88 -0.19 -2.00
N GLN A 215 -21.59 -0.95 -2.84
CA GLN A 215 -22.85 -0.50 -3.42
C GLN A 215 -23.88 -0.18 -2.32
N GLY A 216 -24.54 0.98 -2.45
CA GLY A 216 -25.60 1.40 -1.52
C GLY A 216 -25.10 2.19 -0.30
N GLU A 217 -23.92 2.80 -0.37
CA GLU A 217 -23.35 3.64 0.70
C GLU A 217 -23.30 5.14 0.30
N PRO A 218 -24.45 5.84 0.25
CA PRO A 218 -24.53 7.23 -0.25
C PRO A 218 -23.72 8.22 0.59
N ILE A 219 -23.52 7.96 1.88
CA ILE A 219 -22.65 8.76 2.77
C ILE A 219 -21.22 8.80 2.22
N LEU A 220 -20.71 7.68 1.71
CA LEU A 220 -19.34 7.62 1.16
C LEU A 220 -19.26 8.22 -0.24
N GLU A 221 -20.32 8.11 -1.04
CA GLU A 221 -20.40 8.80 -2.35
C GLU A 221 -20.32 10.31 -2.16
N GLU A 222 -21.08 10.85 -1.21
CA GLU A 222 -21.03 12.26 -0.83
C GLU A 222 -19.67 12.63 -0.22
N ALA A 223 -19.08 11.77 0.62
CA ALA A 223 -17.75 12.00 1.19
C ALA A 223 -16.66 12.12 0.11
N ILE A 224 -16.72 11.31 -0.95
CA ILE A 224 -15.79 11.40 -2.09
C ILE A 224 -15.96 12.74 -2.78
N SER A 225 -17.20 13.12 -3.10
CA SER A 225 -17.51 14.38 -3.79
C SER A 225 -17.01 15.59 -3.00
N PHE A 226 -17.40 15.67 -1.73
CA PHE A 226 -17.04 16.74 -0.80
C PHE A 226 -15.52 16.84 -0.61
N ALA A 227 -14.86 15.73 -0.25
CA ALA A 227 -13.43 15.74 0.02
C ALA A 227 -12.62 16.06 -1.24
N ARG A 228 -13.00 15.53 -2.41
CA ARG A 228 -12.36 15.87 -3.69
C ARG A 228 -12.43 17.36 -3.96
N HIS A 229 -13.63 17.94 -3.93
CA HIS A 229 -13.86 19.34 -4.25
C HIS A 229 -12.98 20.27 -3.40
N HIS A 230 -12.94 20.03 -2.09
CA HIS A 230 -12.15 20.85 -1.18
C HIS A 230 -10.64 20.62 -1.31
N LEU A 231 -10.19 19.38 -1.50
CA LEU A 231 -8.78 19.08 -1.74
C LEU A 231 -8.26 19.71 -3.03
N GLU A 232 -9.06 19.70 -4.12
CA GLU A 232 -8.75 20.40 -5.36
C GLU A 232 -8.71 21.92 -5.15
N SER A 233 -9.67 22.48 -4.41
CA SER A 233 -9.71 23.92 -4.14
C SER A 233 -8.50 24.43 -3.35
N MET A 234 -7.92 23.61 -2.46
CA MET A 234 -6.78 24.02 -1.64
C MET A 234 -5.43 23.53 -2.17
N SER A 235 -5.39 22.76 -3.26
CA SER A 235 -4.16 22.09 -3.72
C SER A 235 -2.99 23.04 -3.97
N GLY A 236 -3.27 24.29 -4.36
CA GLY A 236 -2.26 25.32 -4.60
C GLY A 236 -1.65 25.96 -3.35
N SER A 237 -2.26 25.80 -2.17
CA SER A 237 -1.78 26.42 -0.92
C SER A 237 -1.12 25.44 0.05
N LEU A 238 -1.21 24.13 -0.22
CA LEU A 238 -0.61 23.09 0.61
C LEU A 238 0.91 23.09 0.51
N LYS A 239 1.57 22.82 1.64
CA LYS A 239 3.03 22.64 1.71
C LYS A 239 3.40 21.17 1.49
N SER A 240 4.63 20.94 1.01
CA SER A 240 5.24 19.60 0.99
C SER A 240 5.43 19.07 2.43
N PRO A 241 5.25 17.76 2.70
CA PRO A 241 4.95 16.68 1.74
C PRO A 241 3.46 16.52 1.39
N LEU A 242 2.55 17.12 2.16
CA LEU A 242 1.10 16.91 2.04
C LEU A 242 0.55 17.29 0.65
N ALA A 243 1.04 18.37 0.04
CA ALA A 243 0.65 18.76 -1.31
C ALA A 243 0.88 17.64 -2.34
N GLY A 244 2.00 16.91 -2.22
CA GLY A 244 2.33 15.79 -3.08
C GLY A 244 1.39 14.59 -2.86
N GLU A 245 1.02 14.33 -1.60
CA GLU A 245 0.07 13.25 -1.26
C GLU A 245 -1.32 13.51 -1.80
N VAL A 246 -1.82 14.74 -1.61
CA VAL A 246 -3.13 15.14 -2.13
C VAL A 246 -3.15 15.00 -3.64
N LYS A 247 -2.12 15.48 -4.34
CA LYS A 247 -2.01 15.35 -5.80
C LYS A 247 -2.04 13.89 -6.25
N ARG A 248 -1.32 12.99 -5.57
CA ARG A 248 -1.31 11.56 -5.92
C ARG A 248 -2.66 10.89 -5.64
N ALA A 249 -3.26 11.15 -4.48
CA ALA A 249 -4.55 10.57 -4.09
C ALA A 249 -5.69 11.01 -5.03
N LEU A 250 -5.68 12.27 -5.47
CA LEU A 250 -6.66 12.77 -6.44
C LEU A 250 -6.50 12.12 -7.82
N HIS A 251 -5.28 11.72 -8.20
CA HIS A 251 -5.05 10.97 -9.43
C HIS A 251 -5.48 9.50 -9.31
N ILE A 252 -5.00 8.78 -8.29
CA ILE A 252 -5.45 7.42 -7.93
C ILE A 252 -5.60 7.36 -6.40
N PRO A 253 -6.82 7.09 -5.88
CA PRO A 253 -7.05 6.99 -4.44
C PRO A 253 -6.20 5.91 -3.79
N LEU A 254 -5.74 6.15 -2.55
CA LEU A 254 -4.82 5.25 -1.84
C LEU A 254 -5.25 3.76 -1.87
N PRO A 255 -6.51 3.38 -1.60
CA PRO A 255 -6.91 1.97 -1.61
C PRO A 255 -6.82 1.28 -2.99
N ARG A 256 -6.71 2.07 -4.06
CA ARG A 256 -6.63 1.60 -5.46
C ARG A 256 -5.22 1.69 -6.04
N THR A 257 -4.27 2.26 -5.30
CA THR A 257 -2.89 2.46 -5.75
C THR A 257 -2.05 1.20 -5.52
N CYS A 258 -1.11 0.93 -6.43
CA CYS A 258 -0.14 -0.14 -6.25
C CYS A 258 0.71 0.13 -5.00
N ARG A 259 0.64 -0.77 -4.00
CA ARG A 259 1.29 -0.58 -2.69
C ARG A 259 2.77 -0.24 -2.80
N ARG A 260 3.57 -1.01 -3.56
CA ARG A 260 5.01 -0.72 -3.73
C ARG A 260 5.29 0.65 -4.33
N ALA A 261 4.46 1.11 -5.27
CA ALA A 261 4.64 2.42 -5.88
C ALA A 261 4.34 3.55 -4.89
N GLU A 262 3.26 3.43 -4.10
CA GLU A 262 2.95 4.42 -3.07
C GLU A 262 3.97 4.38 -1.92
N THR A 263 4.45 3.19 -1.51
CA THR A 263 5.49 3.06 -0.49
C THR A 263 6.75 3.85 -0.85
N LEU A 264 7.18 3.82 -2.11
CA LEU A 264 8.33 4.61 -2.56
C LEU A 264 8.13 6.12 -2.34
N HIS A 265 6.94 6.62 -2.67
CA HIS A 265 6.60 8.01 -2.43
C HIS A 265 6.46 8.32 -0.93
N TYR A 266 5.89 7.40 -0.16
CA TYR A 266 5.67 7.59 1.26
C TYR A 266 6.96 7.57 2.06
N ILE A 267 7.94 6.71 1.75
CA ILE A 267 9.29 6.74 2.36
C ILE A 267 9.91 8.15 2.22
N SER A 268 9.83 8.73 1.02
CA SER A 268 10.35 10.08 0.74
C SER A 268 9.57 11.19 1.45
N ASN A 269 8.28 10.97 1.74
CA ASN A 269 7.45 11.91 2.48
C ASN A 269 7.72 11.81 3.99
N TYR A 270 7.78 10.59 4.52
CA TYR A 270 8.01 10.26 5.92
C TYR A 270 9.33 10.85 6.42
N GLU A 271 10.39 10.78 5.62
CA GLU A 271 11.69 11.43 5.91
C GLU A 271 11.59 12.95 6.11
N LYS A 272 10.57 13.60 5.53
CA LYS A 272 10.31 15.04 5.66
C LYS A 272 9.30 15.37 6.76
N GLU A 273 8.68 14.38 7.37
CA GLU A 273 7.73 14.58 8.45
C GLU A 273 8.46 14.96 9.74
N GLU A 274 7.91 15.94 10.46
CA GLU A 274 8.40 16.32 11.78
C GLU A 274 8.09 15.20 12.78
N GLY A 275 9.11 14.73 13.50
CA GLY A 275 8.96 13.66 14.48
C GLY A 275 8.88 12.24 13.89
N HIS A 276 9.31 12.04 12.64
CA HIS A 276 9.44 10.69 12.08
C HIS A 276 10.41 9.82 12.89
N ASP A 277 10.14 8.53 12.95
CA ASP A 277 10.99 7.57 13.64
C ASP A 277 12.12 7.11 12.71
N PRO A 278 13.40 7.35 13.06
CA PRO A 278 14.52 7.01 12.20
C PRO A 278 14.72 5.48 12.06
N ILE A 279 14.33 4.69 13.07
CA ILE A 279 14.44 3.22 13.04
C ILE A 279 13.43 2.66 12.02
N LEU A 280 12.19 3.17 12.03
CA LEU A 280 11.18 2.78 11.03
C LEU A 280 11.60 3.20 9.62
N LEU A 281 12.13 4.40 9.45
CA LEU A 281 12.58 4.90 8.15
C LEU A 281 13.76 4.07 7.60
N GLU A 282 14.75 3.77 8.43
CA GLU A 282 15.90 2.96 8.03
C GLU A 282 15.49 1.54 7.67
N LEU A 283 14.65 0.90 8.50
CA LEU A 283 14.10 -0.42 8.21
C LEU A 283 13.36 -0.43 6.88
N ALA A 284 12.51 0.56 6.61
CA ALA A 284 11.76 0.68 5.36
C ALA A 284 12.68 0.83 4.13
N LYS A 285 13.73 1.66 4.22
CA LYS A 285 14.69 1.85 3.12
C LYS A 285 15.44 0.56 2.81
N LEU A 286 15.96 -0.13 3.83
CA LEU A 286 16.72 -1.37 3.66
C LEU A 286 15.82 -2.51 3.14
N ASP A 287 14.64 -2.68 3.73
CA ASP A 287 13.69 -3.72 3.31
C ASP A 287 13.21 -3.52 1.87
N PHE A 288 12.89 -2.27 1.48
CA PHE A 288 12.49 -1.95 0.11
C PHE A 288 13.58 -2.35 -0.90
N ASN A 289 14.84 -2.02 -0.60
CA ASN A 289 16.01 -2.33 -1.44
C ASN A 289 16.27 -3.84 -1.52
N LEU A 290 16.19 -4.56 -0.40
CA LEU A 290 16.32 -6.02 -0.38
C LEU A 290 15.24 -6.70 -1.23
N LEU A 291 13.99 -6.28 -1.10
CA LEU A 291 12.91 -6.80 -1.95
C LEU A 291 13.10 -6.40 -3.42
N GLN A 292 13.61 -5.20 -3.70
CA GLN A 292 13.94 -4.79 -5.07
C GLN A 292 15.01 -5.70 -5.68
N TYR A 293 16.04 -6.07 -4.92
CA TYR A 293 17.06 -7.03 -5.35
C TYR A 293 16.45 -8.39 -5.72
N VAL A 294 15.52 -8.91 -4.91
CA VAL A 294 14.80 -10.16 -5.22
C VAL A 294 13.98 -10.02 -6.50
N HIS A 295 13.20 -8.94 -6.64
CA HIS A 295 12.41 -8.70 -7.85
C HIS A 295 13.26 -8.59 -9.11
N LEU A 296 14.46 -8.01 -9.04
CA LEU A 296 15.34 -7.89 -10.19
C LEU A 296 15.93 -9.25 -10.60
N LYS A 297 16.19 -10.16 -9.64
CA LYS A 297 16.53 -11.55 -9.95
C LYS A 297 15.38 -12.30 -10.62
N GLU A 298 14.16 -12.12 -10.13
CA GLU A 298 12.96 -12.73 -10.73
C GLU A 298 12.73 -12.19 -12.15
N LEU A 299 12.85 -10.88 -12.35
CA LEU A 299 12.72 -10.24 -13.66
C LEU A 299 13.77 -10.75 -14.66
N ARG A 300 15.02 -10.92 -14.21
CA ARG A 300 16.07 -11.53 -15.03
C ARG A 300 15.68 -12.93 -15.48
N ALA A 301 15.29 -13.81 -14.55
CA ALA A 301 14.89 -15.18 -14.86
C ALA A 301 13.67 -15.23 -15.81
N ILE A 302 12.69 -14.36 -15.62
CA ILE A 302 11.52 -14.24 -16.51
C ILE A 302 11.95 -13.79 -17.91
N THR A 303 12.84 -12.80 -18.01
CA THR A 303 13.34 -12.28 -19.29
C THR A 303 14.11 -13.35 -20.06
N GLU A 304 14.98 -14.09 -19.37
CA GLU A 304 15.71 -15.24 -19.93
C GLU A 304 14.75 -16.32 -20.45
N TYR A 305 13.72 -16.68 -19.68
CA TYR A 305 12.71 -17.66 -20.07
C TYR A 305 11.88 -17.24 -21.29
N VAL A 306 11.44 -15.98 -21.33
CA VAL A 306 10.68 -15.43 -22.45
C VAL A 306 11.51 -15.45 -23.73
N ASN A 307 12.78 -15.01 -23.65
CA ASN A 307 13.68 -15.02 -24.80
C ASN A 307 13.95 -16.43 -25.32
N PHE A 308 14.19 -17.38 -24.42
CA PHE A 308 14.33 -18.79 -24.79
C PHE A 308 13.07 -19.32 -25.49
N SER A 309 11.88 -19.05 -24.93
CA SER A 309 10.60 -19.51 -25.49
C SER A 309 10.32 -18.89 -26.88
N LEU A 310 10.60 -17.60 -27.06
CA LEU A 310 10.46 -16.91 -28.34
C LEU A 310 11.46 -17.40 -29.39
N SER A 311 12.64 -17.85 -28.97
CA SER A 311 13.60 -18.49 -29.89
C SER A 311 13.12 -19.88 -30.33
N LEU A 312 12.52 -20.67 -29.44
CA LEU A 312 11.97 -21.99 -29.76
C LEU A 312 10.77 -21.92 -30.71
N SER A 313 9.86 -20.95 -30.53
CA SER A 313 8.70 -20.77 -31.41
C SER A 313 9.07 -20.35 -32.83
N LYS A 314 10.29 -19.85 -33.05
CA LYS A 314 10.85 -19.57 -34.38
C LYS A 314 11.51 -20.79 -35.02
N ILE A 315 11.81 -21.83 -34.25
CA ILE A 315 12.54 -23.03 -34.69
C ILE A 315 11.58 -24.20 -34.97
N ILE A 316 10.43 -24.26 -34.31
CA ILE A 316 9.41 -25.30 -34.51
C ILE A 316 8.31 -24.74 -35.43
N PRO A 317 8.16 -25.26 -36.67
CA PRO A 317 7.23 -24.74 -37.67
C PRO A 317 5.75 -24.98 -37.35
#